data_AF-A0A4V1PTP7-F1
#
_entry.id   AF-A0A4V1PTP7-F1
#
_cell.length_a   1.000
_cell.length_b   1.000
_cell.length_c   1.000
_cell.angle_alpha   90.00
_cell.angle_beta   90.00
_cell.angle_gamma   90.00
#
_symmetry.space_group_name_H-M   'P 1'
#
loop_
_entity.id
_entity.type
_entity.pdbx_description
1 polymer ?
#
loop_
_entity_poly.entity_id
_entity_poly.type
_entity_poly.pdbx_seq_one_letter_code
_entity_poly.pdbx_strand_id
1 'polypeptide(L)'
;MVIKLDDVYSIESDTYTYNLKRKRTKEDAKSESYEIHYYPTLESALQAYVIEVSKTQDAKDVKGWIAAIKETQDELRQTCKTLTKELKNAGA
;
A
#
# COMPACT_ATOMS: atom_id res chain seq x y z
N MET A 1 2.30 22.24 -7.94
CA MET A 1 1.89 21.69 -6.62
C MET A 1 2.72 20.45 -6.32
N VAL A 2 3.14 20.21 -5.07
CA VAL A 2 3.92 19.01 -4.69
C VAL A 2 3.18 18.21 -3.63
N ILE A 3 2.94 16.93 -3.89
CA ILE A 3 2.35 15.97 -2.95
C ILE A 3 3.45 14.99 -2.54
N LYS A 4 3.85 15.01 -1.26
CA LYS A 4 4.78 14.02 -0.70
C LYS A 4 4.01 12.75 -0.37
N LEU A 5 4.50 11.60 -0.85
CA LEU A 5 3.84 10.30 -0.62
C LEU A 5 4.55 9.51 0.49
N ASP A 6 5.89 9.46 0.44
CA ASP A 6 6.75 8.88 1.48
C ASP A 6 8.16 9.52 1.42
N ASP A 7 9.16 8.90 2.07
CA ASP A 7 10.55 9.37 2.09
C ASP A 7 11.29 9.21 0.74
N VAL A 8 10.70 8.49 -0.21
CA VAL A 8 11.29 8.10 -1.50
C VAL A 8 10.52 8.70 -2.68
N TYR A 9 9.20 8.84 -2.61
CA TYR A 9 8.31 9.21 -3.70
C TYR A 9 7.56 10.52 -3.44
N SER A 10 7.41 11.30 -4.51
CA SER A 10 6.58 12.52 -4.53
C SER A 10 5.91 12.71 -5.88
N ILE A 11 4.73 13.32 -5.91
CA ILE A 11 4.06 13.75 -7.16
C ILE A 11 4.15 15.26 -7.29
N GLU A 12 4.65 15.72 -8.43
CA GLU A 12 4.58 17.13 -8.82
C GLU A 12 3.57 17.32 -9.94
N SER A 13 2.70 18.32 -9.83
CA SER A 13 1.82 18.72 -10.93
C SER A 13 2.47 19.82 -11.76
N ASP A 14 2.56 19.56 -13.07
CA ASP A 14 2.87 20.51 -14.13
C ASP A 14 1.60 20.79 -14.97
N THR A 15 1.69 21.72 -15.93
CA THR A 15 0.60 22.26 -16.74
C THR A 15 -0.27 21.19 -17.42
N TYR A 16 0.31 20.02 -17.74
CA TYR A 16 -0.38 18.95 -18.47
C TYR A 16 -0.23 17.55 -17.85
N THR A 17 0.57 17.40 -16.80
CA THR A 17 0.94 16.08 -16.25
C THR A 17 1.14 16.08 -14.74
N TYR A 18 1.05 14.88 -14.18
CA TYR A 18 1.45 14.55 -12.83
C TYR A 18 2.72 13.69 -12.89
N ASN A 19 3.77 14.16 -12.25
CA ASN A 19 5.12 13.63 -12.36
C ASN A 19 5.43 12.85 -11.08
N LEU A 20 5.41 11.51 -11.15
CA LEU A 20 5.84 10.67 -10.03
C LEU A 20 7.37 10.63 -10.03
N LYS A 21 7.98 11.21 -9.01
CA LYS A 21 9.42 11.25 -8.80
C LYS A 21 9.82 10.24 -7.74
N ARG A 22 10.84 9.43 -8.03
CA ARG A 22 11.49 8.50 -7.09
C ARG A 22 12.91 8.97 -6.79
N LYS A 23 13.25 9.12 -5.51
CA LYS A 23 14.62 9.40 -5.05
C LYS A 23 15.48 8.14 -5.25
N ARG A 24 16.57 8.25 -6.03
CA ARG A 24 17.52 7.12 -6.17
C ARG A 24 18.24 6.84 -4.85
N THR A 25 18.34 5.57 -4.47
CA THR A 25 19.11 5.13 -3.31
C THR A 25 20.59 4.99 -3.67
N LYS A 26 21.49 5.02 -2.67
CA LYS A 26 22.95 5.06 -2.85
C LYS A 26 23.54 3.89 -3.65
N GLU A 27 22.82 2.77 -3.76
CA GLU A 27 23.26 1.62 -4.57
C GLU A 27 23.21 1.90 -6.08
N ASP A 28 22.45 2.91 -6.53
CA ASP A 28 22.18 3.19 -7.94
C ASP A 28 22.65 4.57 -8.44
N ALA A 29 23.37 5.39 -7.67
CA ALA A 29 23.80 6.70 -8.19
C ALA A 29 25.09 7.30 -7.60
N LYS A 30 25.98 7.72 -8.51
CA LYS A 30 27.09 8.67 -8.27
C LYS A 30 26.63 10.15 -8.29
N SER A 31 25.32 10.44 -8.33
CA SER A 31 24.75 11.81 -8.33
C SER A 31 23.29 11.78 -7.93
N GLU A 32 22.79 12.79 -7.20
CA GLU A 32 21.37 12.94 -6.81
C GLU A 32 20.47 13.20 -8.02
N SER A 33 20.17 12.17 -8.81
CA SER A 33 19.23 12.23 -9.92
C SER A 33 17.93 11.52 -9.55
N TYR A 34 16.78 12.12 -9.86
CA TYR A 34 15.46 11.50 -9.70
C TYR A 34 15.10 10.67 -10.92
N GLU A 35 14.44 9.54 -10.72
CA GLU A 35 13.69 8.87 -11.79
C GLU A 35 12.29 9.49 -11.84
N ILE A 36 11.84 9.93 -13.03
CA ILE A 36 10.59 10.69 -13.21
C ILE A 36 9.71 9.98 -14.24
N HIS A 37 8.48 9.68 -13.85
CA HIS A 37 7.43 9.12 -14.72
C HIS A 37 6.26 10.10 -14.83
N TYR A 38 5.70 10.23 -16.04
CA TYR A 38 4.67 11.24 -16.37
C TYR A 38 3.31 10.58 -16.57
N TYR A 39 2.29 11.13 -15.91
CA TYR A 39 0.92 10.62 -15.95
C TYR A 39 -0.08 11.73 -16.30
N PRO A 40 -1.14 11.43 -17.07
CA PRO A 40 -2.12 12.43 -17.49
C PRO A 40 -3.07 12.86 -16.36
N THR A 41 -3.23 12.04 -15.32
CA THR A 41 -4.13 12.32 -14.19
C THR A 41 -3.47 12.04 -12.85
N LEU A 42 -3.94 12.71 -11.79
CA LEU A 42 -3.49 12.42 -10.42
C LEU A 42 -3.77 10.97 -10.03
N GLU A 43 -4.94 10.45 -10.42
CA GLU A 43 -5.33 9.06 -10.16
C GLU A 43 -4.34 8.06 -10.77
N SER A 44 -3.96 8.24 -12.04
CA SER A 44 -2.99 7.35 -12.70
C SER A 44 -1.59 7.44 -12.08
N ALA A 45 -1.17 8.62 -11.63
CA ALA A 45 0.08 8.79 -10.88
C ALA A 45 0.05 8.08 -9.52
N LEU A 46 -1.07 8.15 -8.79
CA LEU A 46 -1.26 7.46 -7.51
C LEU A 46 -1.33 5.94 -7.67
N GLN A 47 -2.02 5.44 -8.69
CA GLN A 47 -2.05 4.02 -9.02
C GLN A 47 -0.65 3.47 -9.34
N ALA A 48 0.14 4.23 -10.10
CA ALA A 48 1.52 3.86 -10.40
C ALA A 48 2.41 3.81 -9.15
N TYR A 49 2.26 4.77 -8.23
CA TYR A 49 2.95 4.74 -6.94
C TYR A 49 2.64 3.47 -6.14
N VAL A 50 1.36 3.07 -6.04
CA VAL A 50 0.97 1.83 -5.33
C VAL A 50 1.64 0.61 -5.95
N ILE A 51 1.71 0.54 -7.29
CA ILE A 51 2.39 -0.54 -8.01
C ILE A 51 3.88 -0.54 -7.70
N GLU A 52 4.56 0.60 -7.74
CA GLU A 52 6.00 0.71 -7.47
C GLU A 52 6.35 0.33 -6.02
N VAL A 53 5.56 0.78 -5.04
CA VAL A 53 5.74 0.37 -3.64
C VAL A 53 5.47 -1.12 -3.46
N SER A 54 4.46 -1.68 -4.15
CA SER A 54 4.18 -3.12 -4.08
C SER A 54 5.29 -3.99 -4.68
N LYS A 55 6.09 -3.47 -5.63
CA LYS A 55 7.25 -4.18 -6.20
C LYS A 55 8.43 -4.24 -5.23
N THR A 56 8.53 -3.26 -4.32
CA THR A 56 9.61 -3.16 -3.33
C THR A 56 9.25 -3.79 -1.99
N GLN A 57 7.97 -4.06 -1.75
CA GLN A 57 7.52 -4.89 -0.64
C GLN A 57 7.99 -6.32 -0.84
N ASP A 58 8.80 -6.82 0.11
CA ASP A 58 9.35 -8.16 0.06
C ASP A 58 8.19 -9.18 0.08
N ALA A 59 8.29 -10.25 -0.69
CA ALA A 59 7.29 -11.32 -0.69
C ALA A 59 7.09 -11.92 0.73
N LYS A 60 8.06 -11.71 1.63
CA LYS A 60 7.95 -11.99 3.07
C LYS A 60 6.92 -11.12 3.78
N ASP A 61 6.84 -9.82 3.48
CA ASP A 61 5.91 -8.89 4.12
C ASP A 61 4.47 -9.17 3.68
N VAL A 62 4.29 -9.46 2.39
CA VAL A 62 2.99 -9.88 1.85
C VAL A 62 2.52 -11.19 2.49
N LYS A 63 3.41 -12.16 2.70
CA LYS A 63 3.09 -13.40 3.44
C LYS A 63 2.71 -13.10 4.90
N GLY A 64 3.39 -12.16 5.55
CA GLY A 64 3.07 -11.71 6.91
C GLY A 64 1.67 -11.11 6.99
N TRP A 65 1.29 -10.26 6.04
CA TRP A 65 -0.06 -9.69 5.97
C TRP A 65 -1.13 -10.74 5.69
N ILE A 66 -0.87 -11.69 4.79
CA ILE A 66 -1.80 -12.80 4.52
C ILE A 66 -1.99 -13.67 5.77
N ALA A 67 -0.93 -13.92 6.55
CA ALA A 67 -1.03 -14.66 7.80
C ALA A 67 -1.88 -13.91 8.84
N ALA A 68 -1.61 -12.61 9.05
CA ALA A 68 -2.37 -11.78 9.98
C ALA A 68 -3.86 -11.68 9.62
N ILE A 69 -4.17 -11.54 8.33
CA ILE A 69 -5.56 -11.52 7.84
C ILE A 69 -6.27 -12.85 8.14
N LYS A 70 -5.60 -13.99 7.94
CA LYS A 70 -6.17 -15.30 8.25
C LYS A 70 -6.43 -15.49 9.74
N GLU A 71 -5.49 -15.09 10.57
CA GLU A 71 -5.62 -15.14 12.03
C GLU A 71 -6.84 -14.34 12.49
N THR A 72 -6.97 -13.08 12.03
CA THR A 72 -8.13 -12.24 12.34
C THR A 72 -9.45 -12.86 11.84
N GLN A 73 -9.47 -13.47 10.65
CA GLN A 73 -10.66 -14.15 10.12
C GLN A 73 -11.09 -15.33 10.99
N ASP A 74 -10.14 -16.10 11.49
CA ASP A 74 -10.42 -17.26 12.34
C ASP A 74 -10.94 -16.83 13.72
N GLU A 75 -10.36 -15.79 14.32
CA GLU A 75 -10.86 -15.19 15.56
C GLU A 75 -12.29 -14.68 15.40
N LEU A 76 -12.58 -13.99 14.29
CA LEU A 76 -13.92 -13.48 14.01
C LEU A 76 -14.92 -14.63 13.87
N ARG A 77 -14.53 -15.70 13.18
CA ARG A 77 -15.37 -16.91 13.03
C ARG A 77 -15.64 -17.59 14.38
N GLN A 78 -14.65 -17.68 15.25
CA GLN A 78 -14.84 -18.24 16.59
C GLN A 78 -15.78 -17.37 17.42
N THR A 79 -15.59 -16.05 17.39
CA THR A 79 -16.46 -15.11 18.09
C THR A 79 -17.92 -15.24 17.63
N CYS A 80 -18.16 -15.30 16.32
CA CYS A 80 -19.50 -15.51 15.77
C CYS A 80 -20.11 -16.85 16.20
N LYS A 81 -19.34 -17.94 16.26
CA LYS A 81 -19.81 -19.24 16.75
C LYS A 81 -20.19 -19.19 18.22
N THR A 82 -19.38 -18.54 19.06
CA THR A 82 -19.64 -18.36 20.49
C THR A 82 -20.93 -17.58 20.71
N LEU A 83 -21.08 -16.42 20.07
CA LEU A 83 -22.28 -15.60 20.15
C LEU A 83 -23.53 -16.37 19.69
N THR A 84 -23.41 -17.16 18.61
CA THR A 84 -24.52 -17.99 18.12
C THR A 84 -24.94 -19.05 19.16
N LYS A 85 -23.97 -19.63 19.89
CA LYS A 85 -24.24 -20.62 20.94
C LYS A 85 -24.89 -19.97 22.16
N GLU A 86 -24.43 -18.80 22.57
CA GLU A 86 -25.02 -18.03 23.66
C GLU A 86 -26.45 -17.61 23.35
N LEU A 87 -26.72 -17.12 22.13
CA LEU A 87 -28.08 -16.78 21.69
C LEU A 87 -29.02 -17.99 21.69
N LYS A 88 -28.55 -19.17 21.27
CA LYS A 88 -29.34 -20.41 21.35
C LYS A 88 -29.65 -20.83 22.79
N ASN A 89 -28.72 -20.61 23.72
CA ASN A 89 -28.91 -20.95 25.13
C ASN A 89 -29.77 -19.92 25.88
N ALA A 90 -29.78 -18.66 25.44
CA ALA A 90 -30.62 -17.60 26.03
C ALA A 90 -32.08 -17.66 25.56
N GLY A 91 -32.37 -18.38 24.46
CA GLY A 91 -33.71 -18.58 23.91
C GLY A 91 -34.38 -19.91 24.28
N ALA A 92 -33.79 -20.70 25.19
CA ALA A 92 -34.32 -21.97 25.72
C ALA A 92 -34.75 -21.80 27.18
#